data_AF-A0A3C0FEX8-F1
#
_entry.id   AF-A0A3C0FEX8-F1
#
_cell.length_a   1.000
_cell.length_b   1.000
_cell.length_c   1.000
_cell.angle_alpha   90.00
_cell.angle_beta   90.00
_cell.angle_gamma   90.00
#
_symmetry.space_group_name_H-M   'P 1'
#
loop_
_entity.id
_entity.type
_entity.pdbx_description
1 polymer ?
#
loop_
_entity_poly.entity_id
_entity_poly.type
_entity_poly.pdbx_seq_one_letter_code
_entity_poly.pdbx_strand_id
1 'polypeptide(L)'
;PLLYDRCAMELLATQLRQLARGQERKLQELAARAWPGQDLGTLVFVDEPYLVSYGSAYFTLGREEVIAYINWVMDGLHGLKGVHCCGNTDWSILLATSVDVLSFDAHAYGDALMLYAREVAEFLGRGGYLAWGIVPSQGDAARKETVDALTGRLLEQAGKLARHGLSLEHVLERSWVTPACGLGGQTQEDAEYIAGLTFRVSTEIIRLTKEGSGT
;
A
#
# COMPACT_ATOMS: atom_id res chain seq x y z
N PRO A 1 -9.46 19.45 -15.40
CA PRO A 1 -10.54 20.44 -15.17
C PRO A 1 -10.95 20.56 -13.69
N LEU A 2 -11.24 19.44 -13.00
CA LEU A 2 -11.67 19.47 -11.59
C LEU A 2 -10.58 19.93 -10.61
N LEU A 3 -9.33 19.50 -10.81
CA LEU A 3 -8.17 19.92 -10.01
C LEU A 3 -7.86 21.43 -10.06
N TYR A 4 -8.52 22.17 -10.97
CA TYR A 4 -8.33 23.61 -11.19
C TYR A 4 -9.42 24.44 -10.50
N ASP A 5 -10.50 23.80 -10.04
CA ASP A 5 -11.58 24.46 -9.30
C ASP A 5 -11.51 24.03 -7.83
N ARG A 6 -11.06 24.97 -6.99
CA ARG A 6 -10.89 24.74 -5.56
C ARG A 6 -12.20 24.36 -4.87
N CYS A 7 -13.31 24.97 -5.25
CA CYS A 7 -14.62 24.65 -4.66
C CYS A 7 -15.03 23.23 -5.03
N ALA A 8 -14.86 22.85 -6.30
CA ALA A 8 -15.13 21.48 -6.75
C ALA A 8 -14.25 20.46 -6.02
N MET A 9 -12.95 20.76 -5.84
CA MET A 9 -12.04 19.89 -5.10
C MET A 9 -12.41 19.73 -3.63
N GLU A 10 -12.74 20.81 -2.93
CA GLU A 10 -13.18 20.76 -1.53
C GLU A 10 -14.49 19.96 -1.37
N LEU A 11 -15.43 20.12 -2.31
CA LEU A 11 -16.68 19.35 -2.33
C LEU A 11 -16.40 17.86 -2.57
N LEU A 12 -15.57 17.52 -3.56
CA LEU A 12 -15.21 16.14 -3.88
C LEU A 12 -14.47 15.46 -2.73
N ALA A 13 -13.46 16.12 -2.16
CA ALA A 13 -12.71 15.59 -1.02
C ALA A 13 -13.62 15.38 0.20
N THR A 14 -14.57 16.30 0.42
CA THR A 14 -15.59 16.14 1.48
C THR A 14 -16.53 14.97 1.20
N GLN A 15 -16.96 14.78 -0.05
CA GLN A 15 -17.80 13.65 -0.44
C GLN A 15 -17.05 12.32 -0.24
N LEU A 16 -15.80 12.22 -0.68
CA LEU A 16 -14.95 11.04 -0.49
C LEU A 16 -14.77 10.72 0.99
N ARG A 17 -14.55 11.73 1.85
CA ARG A 17 -14.51 11.53 3.30
C ARG A 17 -15.78 10.91 3.85
N GLN A 18 -16.94 11.40 3.42
CA GLN A 18 -18.21 10.84 3.88
C GLN A 18 -18.43 9.41 3.39
N LEU A 19 -17.99 9.09 2.17
CA LEU A 19 -18.01 7.73 1.65
C LEU A 19 -17.10 6.80 2.45
N ALA A 20 -15.85 7.20 2.72
CA ALA A 20 -14.90 6.42 3.51
C ALA A 20 -15.45 6.12 4.91
N ARG A 21 -15.95 7.14 5.63
CA ARG A 21 -16.60 6.96 6.95
C ARG A 21 -17.83 6.07 6.88
N GLY A 22 -18.63 6.22 5.81
CA GLY A 22 -19.80 5.39 5.57
C GLY A 22 -19.44 3.92 5.37
N GLN A 23 -18.40 3.64 4.57
CA GLN A 23 -17.88 2.30 4.34
C GLN A 23 -17.29 1.69 5.61
N GLU A 24 -16.52 2.44 6.39
CA GLU A 24 -15.96 1.95 7.66
C GLU A 24 -17.07 1.55 8.64
N ARG A 25 -18.05 2.44 8.88
CA ARG A 25 -19.20 2.12 9.74
C ARG A 25 -19.94 0.88 9.24
N LYS A 26 -20.13 0.77 7.92
CA LYS A 26 -20.82 -0.39 7.36
C LYS A 26 -20.04 -1.69 7.57
N LEU A 27 -18.72 -1.63 7.41
CA LEU A 27 -17.84 -2.75 7.66
C LEU A 27 -17.86 -3.17 9.13
N GLN A 28 -17.84 -2.21 10.06
CA GLN A 28 -17.97 -2.47 11.51
C GLN A 28 -19.31 -3.13 11.86
N GLU A 29 -20.43 -2.65 11.31
CA GLU A 29 -21.74 -3.28 11.50
C GLU A 29 -21.77 -4.73 11.01
N LEU A 30 -21.18 -5.00 9.84
CA LEU A 30 -21.11 -6.35 9.27
C LEU A 30 -20.20 -7.25 10.10
N ALA A 31 -19.05 -6.76 10.52
CA ALA A 31 -18.10 -7.47 11.37
C ALA A 31 -18.74 -7.86 12.71
N ALA A 32 -19.41 -6.92 13.39
CA ALA A 32 -20.09 -7.18 14.67
C ALA A 32 -21.20 -8.23 14.55
N ARG A 33 -21.86 -8.33 13.38
CA ARG A 33 -22.90 -9.33 13.10
C ARG A 33 -22.34 -10.71 12.75
N ALA A 34 -21.27 -10.75 11.95
CA ALA A 34 -20.68 -11.99 11.47
C ALA A 34 -19.76 -12.64 12.52
N TRP A 35 -19.10 -11.84 13.36
CA TRP A 35 -18.17 -12.29 14.40
C TRP A 35 -18.45 -11.61 15.75
N PRO A 36 -19.58 -11.93 16.41
CA PRO A 36 -19.96 -11.30 17.66
C PRO A 36 -18.93 -11.57 18.77
N GLY A 37 -18.58 -10.53 19.53
CA GLY A 37 -17.61 -10.61 20.63
C GLY A 37 -16.14 -10.60 20.22
N GLN A 38 -15.84 -10.52 18.91
CA GLN A 38 -14.48 -10.30 18.41
C GLN A 38 -14.20 -8.80 18.26
N ASP A 39 -13.03 -8.37 18.72
CA ASP A 39 -12.53 -7.01 18.48
C ASP A 39 -11.82 -6.98 17.13
N LEU A 40 -12.58 -6.70 16.07
CA LEU A 40 -12.08 -6.63 14.69
C LEU A 40 -11.83 -5.18 14.29
N GLY A 41 -10.59 -4.86 13.93
CA GLY A 41 -10.25 -3.57 13.35
C GLY A 41 -10.75 -3.42 11.91
N THR A 42 -10.92 -2.19 11.47
CA THR A 42 -11.18 -1.84 10.06
C THR A 42 -9.90 -1.43 9.35
N LEU A 43 -9.89 -1.62 8.03
CA LEU A 43 -8.85 -1.15 7.14
C LEU A 43 -9.53 -0.58 5.90
N VAL A 44 -9.31 0.70 5.62
CA VAL A 44 -9.89 1.41 4.47
C VAL A 44 -8.78 1.92 3.58
N PHE A 45 -8.84 1.63 2.28
CA PHE A 45 -7.90 2.12 1.29
C PHE A 45 -8.48 3.26 0.46
N VAL A 46 -7.63 4.22 0.12
CA VAL A 46 -7.86 5.19 -0.96
C VAL A 46 -6.84 4.91 -2.06
N ASP A 47 -7.32 4.76 -3.28
CA ASP A 47 -6.48 4.54 -4.45
C ASP A 47 -6.14 5.89 -5.08
N GLU A 48 -4.84 6.15 -5.28
CA GLU A 48 -4.32 7.38 -5.90
C GLU A 48 -3.52 7.07 -7.18
N PRO A 49 -4.14 6.45 -8.21
CA PRO A 49 -3.44 6.10 -9.45
C PRO A 49 -3.00 7.32 -10.25
N TYR A 50 -3.60 8.50 -10.02
CA TYR A 50 -3.25 9.72 -10.76
C TYR A 50 -1.97 10.41 -10.23
N LEU A 51 -1.52 10.05 -9.03
CA LEU A 51 -0.32 10.64 -8.42
C LEU A 51 0.96 10.33 -9.21
N VAL A 52 0.94 9.33 -10.09
CA VAL A 52 2.01 9.07 -11.07
C VAL A 52 2.29 10.26 -11.99
N SER A 53 1.32 11.17 -12.14
CA SER A 53 1.45 12.39 -12.96
C SER A 53 2.00 13.58 -12.17
N TYR A 54 2.31 13.42 -10.87
CA TYR A 54 2.86 14.48 -10.04
C TYR A 54 4.17 15.03 -10.63
N GLY A 55 4.31 16.35 -10.68
CA GLY A 55 5.45 17.03 -11.30
C GLY A 55 5.37 17.19 -12.82
N SER A 56 4.34 16.63 -13.48
CA SER A 56 4.06 16.92 -14.88
C SER A 56 3.42 18.30 -15.06
N ALA A 57 3.48 18.85 -16.27
CA ALA A 57 2.85 20.14 -16.61
C ALA A 57 1.32 20.16 -16.42
N TYR A 58 0.68 18.99 -16.29
CA TYR A 58 -0.77 18.83 -16.14
C TYR A 58 -1.20 18.65 -14.68
N PHE A 59 -0.24 18.56 -13.75
CA PHE A 59 -0.48 18.39 -12.33
C PHE A 59 -0.19 19.71 -11.60
N THR A 60 -1.24 20.39 -11.14
CA THR A 60 -1.14 21.76 -10.63
C THR A 60 -1.12 21.89 -9.12
N LEU A 61 -1.47 20.82 -8.39
CA LEU A 61 -1.48 20.85 -6.93
C LEU A 61 -0.04 20.77 -6.39
N GLY A 62 0.26 21.61 -5.40
CA GLY A 62 1.51 21.52 -4.66
C GLY A 62 1.53 20.30 -3.74
N ARG A 63 2.74 19.87 -3.36
CA ARG A 63 2.98 18.78 -2.39
C ARG A 63 2.06 18.84 -1.17
N GLU A 64 2.04 19.98 -0.48
CA GLU A 64 1.30 20.13 0.78
C GLU A 64 -0.22 20.07 0.57
N GLU A 65 -0.72 20.51 -0.59
CA GLU A 65 -2.14 20.41 -0.93
C GLU A 65 -2.54 18.94 -1.14
N VAL A 66 -1.71 18.17 -1.84
CA VAL A 66 -1.94 16.73 -2.04
C VAL A 66 -1.99 16.00 -0.68
N ILE A 67 -1.01 16.26 0.18
CA ILE A 67 -0.97 15.67 1.54
C ILE A 67 -2.22 16.05 2.33
N ALA A 68 -2.61 17.33 2.30
CA ALA A 68 -3.77 17.83 3.01
C ALA A 68 -5.08 17.18 2.51
N TYR A 69 -5.25 17.00 1.20
CA TYR A 69 -6.45 16.36 0.64
C TYR A 69 -6.53 14.88 0.99
N ILE A 70 -5.42 14.12 0.89
CA ILE A 70 -5.40 12.70 1.27
C ILE A 70 -5.75 12.55 2.75
N ASN A 71 -5.11 13.35 3.62
CA ASN A 71 -5.41 13.34 5.05
C ASN A 71 -6.86 13.74 5.34
N TRP A 72 -7.41 14.70 4.60
CA TRP A 72 -8.81 15.12 4.73
C TRP A 72 -9.77 14.00 4.37
N VAL A 73 -9.53 13.26 3.28
CA VAL A 73 -10.38 12.13 2.90
C VAL A 73 -10.39 11.04 3.99
N MET A 74 -9.24 10.81 4.61
CA MET A 74 -9.07 9.80 5.67
C MET A 74 -9.51 10.26 7.06
N ASP A 75 -9.77 11.56 7.24
CA ASP A 75 -10.11 12.14 8.53
C ASP A 75 -11.36 11.51 9.14
N GLY A 76 -11.32 11.18 10.43
CA GLY A 76 -12.41 10.56 11.18
C GLY A 76 -12.65 9.07 10.88
N LEU A 77 -11.73 8.41 10.17
CA LEU A 77 -11.62 6.95 10.20
C LEU A 77 -10.93 6.50 11.50
N HIS A 78 -11.39 5.38 12.07
CA HIS A 78 -10.87 4.87 13.34
C HIS A 78 -9.94 3.66 13.20
N GLY A 79 -10.10 2.89 12.13
CA GLY A 79 -9.21 1.79 11.78
C GLY A 79 -7.94 2.22 11.06
N LEU A 80 -7.26 1.25 10.46
CA LEU A 80 -6.09 1.49 9.63
C LEU A 80 -6.49 2.18 8.33
N LYS A 81 -5.68 3.15 7.91
CA LYS A 81 -5.84 3.90 6.67
C LYS A 81 -4.75 3.46 5.70
N GLY A 82 -5.14 2.92 4.55
CA GLY A 82 -4.23 2.53 3.49
C GLY A 82 -4.28 3.48 2.31
N VAL A 83 -3.16 3.65 1.62
CA VAL A 83 -3.14 4.25 0.29
C VAL A 83 -2.52 3.29 -0.70
N HIS A 84 -3.05 3.25 -1.92
CA HIS A 84 -2.49 2.45 -3.00
C HIS A 84 -2.13 3.29 -4.21
N CYS A 85 -0.94 3.06 -4.77
CA CYS A 85 -0.52 3.64 -6.04
C CYS A 85 0.18 2.56 -6.90
N CYS A 86 -0.40 2.22 -8.05
CA CYS A 86 0.15 1.18 -8.94
C CYS A 86 1.36 1.65 -9.78
N GLY A 87 1.84 2.89 -9.64
CA GLY A 87 2.90 3.44 -10.49
C GLY A 87 3.92 4.30 -9.77
N ASN A 88 5.00 4.63 -10.46
CA ASN A 88 6.05 5.48 -9.90
C ASN A 88 5.56 6.91 -9.65
N THR A 89 5.88 7.45 -8.48
CA THR A 89 5.56 8.82 -8.09
C THR A 89 6.62 9.36 -7.12
N ASP A 90 6.48 10.62 -6.70
CA ASP A 90 7.21 11.13 -5.55
C ASP A 90 6.65 10.53 -4.26
N TRP A 91 7.20 9.38 -3.86
CA TRP A 91 6.76 8.61 -2.69
C TRP A 91 6.82 9.40 -1.39
N SER A 92 7.68 10.42 -1.31
CA SER A 92 7.77 11.26 -0.11
C SER A 92 6.45 11.98 0.20
N ILE A 93 5.57 12.17 -0.78
CA ILE A 93 4.22 12.74 -0.58
C ILE A 93 3.39 11.76 0.26
N LEU A 94 3.24 10.52 -0.22
CA LEU A 94 2.42 9.50 0.46
C LEU A 94 3.00 9.14 1.83
N LEU A 95 4.33 9.03 1.93
CA LEU A 95 5.03 8.76 3.19
C LEU A 95 4.87 9.88 4.23
N ALA A 96 4.51 11.10 3.82
CA ALA A 96 4.25 12.23 4.72
C ALA A 96 2.77 12.36 5.13
N THR A 97 1.87 11.55 4.57
CA THR A 97 0.45 11.53 4.97
C THR A 97 0.22 10.80 6.30
N SER A 98 -0.99 10.90 6.85
CA SER A 98 -1.41 10.20 8.07
C SER A 98 -1.85 8.75 7.83
N VAL A 99 -1.49 8.15 6.70
CA VAL A 99 -1.81 6.76 6.38
C VAL A 99 -0.95 5.81 7.22
N ASP A 100 -1.52 4.66 7.52
CA ASP A 100 -0.88 3.58 8.27
C ASP A 100 -0.32 2.50 7.35
N VAL A 101 -0.83 2.38 6.12
CA VAL A 101 -0.38 1.37 5.15
C VAL A 101 -0.09 2.02 3.80
N LEU A 102 1.11 1.83 3.27
CA LEU A 102 1.47 2.18 1.90
C LEU A 102 1.50 0.91 1.04
N SER A 103 0.58 0.81 0.08
CA SER A 103 0.53 -0.25 -0.91
C SER A 103 1.08 0.24 -2.25
N PHE A 104 2.12 -0.42 -2.76
CA PHE A 104 2.82 0.00 -3.97
C PHE A 104 3.23 -1.20 -4.81
N ASP A 105 3.39 -0.98 -6.11
CA ASP A 105 3.92 -1.98 -7.03
C ASP A 105 5.44 -2.12 -6.84
N ALA A 106 5.82 -3.03 -5.94
CA ALA A 106 7.20 -3.37 -5.65
C ALA A 106 7.86 -4.18 -6.77
N HIS A 107 7.05 -4.89 -7.59
CA HIS A 107 7.55 -5.68 -8.71
C HIS A 107 8.19 -4.78 -9.77
N ALA A 108 7.49 -3.74 -10.19
CA ALA A 108 7.91 -2.84 -11.25
C ALA A 108 8.66 -1.59 -10.73
N TYR A 109 8.30 -1.08 -9.55
CA TYR A 109 8.80 0.22 -9.06
C TYR A 109 9.44 0.17 -7.67
N GLY A 110 9.74 -1.02 -7.14
CA GLY A 110 10.29 -1.16 -5.79
C GLY A 110 11.59 -0.36 -5.59
N ASP A 111 12.51 -0.37 -6.56
CA ASP A 111 13.76 0.42 -6.47
C ASP A 111 13.53 1.93 -6.38
N ALA A 112 12.43 2.45 -6.96
CA ALA A 112 12.11 3.87 -6.87
C ALA A 112 11.73 4.29 -5.45
N LEU A 113 10.99 3.45 -4.72
CA LEU A 113 10.69 3.70 -3.30
C LEU A 113 11.96 3.63 -2.44
N MET A 114 12.93 2.78 -2.80
CA MET A 114 14.19 2.64 -2.04
C MET A 114 15.03 3.92 -2.04
N LEU A 115 14.81 4.83 -3.00
CA LEU A 115 15.44 6.16 -3.02
C LEU A 115 14.97 7.07 -1.87
N TYR A 116 13.85 6.74 -1.23
CA TYR A 116 13.22 7.49 -0.12
C TYR A 116 13.43 6.79 1.22
N ALA A 117 14.57 6.14 1.42
CA ALA A 117 14.80 5.27 2.57
C ALA A 117 14.66 5.98 3.92
N ARG A 118 14.97 7.29 4.01
CA ARG A 118 14.77 8.08 5.22
C ARG A 118 13.28 8.28 5.51
N GLU A 119 12.52 8.70 4.52
CA GLU A 119 11.07 8.91 4.62
C GLU A 119 10.35 7.59 4.94
N VAL A 120 10.83 6.48 4.38
CA VAL A 120 10.34 5.13 4.71
C VAL A 120 10.69 4.77 6.17
N ALA A 121 11.89 5.09 6.65
CA ALA A 121 12.25 4.87 8.05
C ALA A 121 11.39 5.69 9.02
N GLU A 122 11.09 6.95 8.70
CA GLU A 122 10.16 7.77 9.48
C GLU A 122 8.73 7.20 9.44
N PHE A 123 8.30 6.69 8.29
CA PHE A 123 7.01 6.03 8.11
C PHE A 123 6.86 4.76 8.95
N LEU A 124 7.86 3.88 8.90
CA LEU A 124 7.88 2.67 9.71
C LEU A 124 8.04 2.98 11.20
N GLY A 125 8.87 3.97 11.54
CA GLY A 125 9.13 4.39 12.92
C GLY A 125 7.91 4.94 13.65
N ARG A 126 6.93 5.51 12.93
CA ARG A 126 5.62 5.91 13.50
C ARG A 126 4.58 4.79 13.49
N GLY A 127 4.96 3.56 13.12
CA GLY A 127 4.09 2.38 13.15
C GLY A 127 3.45 2.01 11.82
N GLY A 128 3.87 2.62 10.70
CA GLY A 128 3.34 2.32 9.37
C GLY A 128 3.72 0.91 8.87
N TYR A 129 3.01 0.46 7.83
CA TYR A 129 3.22 -0.82 7.15
C TYR A 129 3.43 -0.63 5.65
N LEU A 130 4.32 -1.44 5.07
CA LEU A 130 4.53 -1.52 3.63
C LEU A 130 3.81 -2.75 3.07
N ALA A 131 2.85 -2.54 2.17
CA ALA A 131 2.24 -3.60 1.39
C ALA A 131 3.01 -3.72 0.06
N TRP A 132 3.87 -4.73 -0.01
CA TRP A 132 4.72 -5.05 -1.15
C TRP A 132 3.89 -5.75 -2.22
N GLY A 133 3.47 -4.98 -3.22
CA GLY A 133 2.89 -5.48 -4.46
C GLY A 133 3.93 -6.18 -5.32
N ILE A 134 4.46 -7.30 -4.83
CA ILE A 134 5.59 -8.02 -5.43
C ILE A 134 5.14 -8.99 -6.51
N VAL A 135 3.90 -9.51 -6.45
CA VAL A 135 3.39 -10.45 -7.44
C VAL A 135 2.70 -9.69 -8.57
N PRO A 136 3.06 -9.89 -9.85
CA PRO A 136 2.38 -9.25 -10.97
C PRO A 136 0.86 -9.50 -10.96
N SER A 137 0.09 -8.48 -11.31
CA SER A 137 -1.38 -8.56 -11.37
C SER A 137 -1.91 -9.10 -12.71
N GLN A 138 -1.03 -9.38 -13.68
CA GLN A 138 -1.37 -9.97 -14.98
C GLN A 138 -1.00 -11.45 -15.00
N GLY A 139 -1.92 -12.32 -15.43
CA GLY A 139 -1.74 -13.78 -15.39
C GLY A 139 -0.52 -14.27 -16.17
N ASP A 140 -0.27 -13.72 -17.36
CA ASP A 140 0.87 -14.10 -18.20
C ASP A 140 2.22 -13.68 -17.60
N ALA A 141 2.27 -12.54 -16.91
CA ALA A 141 3.44 -12.07 -16.17
C ALA A 141 3.66 -12.90 -14.91
N ALA A 142 2.62 -13.15 -14.12
CA ALA A 142 2.70 -13.92 -12.89
C ALA A 142 3.17 -15.37 -13.15
N ARG A 143 2.75 -15.98 -14.26
CA ARG A 143 3.16 -17.35 -14.64
C ARG A 143 4.62 -17.47 -15.06
N LYS A 144 5.32 -16.36 -15.31
CA LYS A 144 6.76 -16.32 -15.59
C LYS A 144 7.59 -16.17 -14.32
N GLU A 145 6.97 -15.87 -13.19
CA GLU A 145 7.63 -15.65 -11.92
C GLU A 145 7.70 -16.94 -11.08
N THR A 146 8.67 -16.98 -10.17
CA THR A 146 8.81 -18.07 -9.19
C THR A 146 8.79 -17.51 -7.76
N VAL A 147 8.46 -18.36 -6.79
CA VAL A 147 8.44 -17.98 -5.37
C VAL A 147 9.82 -17.48 -4.94
N ASP A 148 10.88 -18.19 -5.31
CA ASP A 148 12.26 -17.84 -4.94
C ASP A 148 12.68 -16.49 -5.55
N ALA A 149 12.35 -16.25 -6.82
CA ALA A 149 12.71 -15.00 -7.49
C ALA A 149 12.00 -13.79 -6.86
N LEU A 150 10.70 -13.92 -6.57
CA LEU A 150 9.90 -12.86 -5.95
C LEU A 150 10.32 -12.61 -4.50
N THR A 151 10.58 -13.68 -3.75
CA THR A 151 11.07 -13.58 -2.36
C THR A 151 12.45 -12.93 -2.31
N GLY A 152 13.37 -13.37 -3.17
CA GLY A 152 14.71 -12.78 -3.28
C GLY A 152 14.65 -11.29 -3.63
N ARG A 153 13.78 -10.91 -4.57
CA ARG A 153 13.57 -9.50 -4.94
C ARG A 153 13.08 -8.66 -3.76
N LEU A 154 12.06 -9.14 -3.03
CA LEU A 154 11.53 -8.43 -1.86
C LEU A 154 12.61 -8.28 -0.77
N LEU A 155 13.34 -9.35 -0.45
CA LEU A 155 14.39 -9.31 0.57
C LEU A 155 15.55 -8.39 0.17
N GLU A 156 15.93 -8.35 -1.11
CA GLU A 156 16.93 -7.42 -1.62
C GLU A 156 16.46 -5.97 -1.44
N GLN A 157 15.21 -5.66 -1.83
CA GLN A 157 14.62 -4.33 -1.66
C GLN A 157 14.53 -3.94 -0.18
N ALA A 158 13.99 -4.79 0.68
CA ALA A 158 13.93 -4.57 2.12
C ALA A 158 15.34 -4.38 2.73
N GLY A 159 16.33 -5.14 2.25
CA GLY A 159 17.73 -5.01 2.65
C GLY A 159 18.36 -3.66 2.26
N LYS A 160 17.90 -3.02 1.18
CA LYS A 160 18.31 -1.65 0.82
C LYS A 160 17.82 -0.65 1.87
N LEU A 161 16.57 -0.77 2.34
CA LEU A 161 16.03 0.08 3.41
C LEU A 161 16.77 -0.10 4.74
N ALA A 162 17.17 -1.33 5.07
CA ALA A 162 17.87 -1.63 6.32
C ALA A 162 19.21 -0.87 6.45
N ARG A 163 19.86 -0.53 5.33
CA ARG A 163 21.11 0.26 5.33
C ARG A 163 20.94 1.70 5.81
N HIS A 164 19.70 2.17 5.99
CA HIS A 164 19.36 3.53 6.41
C HIS A 164 18.88 3.62 7.87
N GLY A 165 19.32 2.70 8.72
CA GLY A 165 19.07 2.76 10.17
C GLY A 165 17.89 1.92 10.65
N LEU A 166 17.32 1.07 9.80
CA LEU A 166 16.32 0.06 10.17
C LEU A 166 16.96 -1.32 10.20
N SER A 167 16.53 -2.22 11.09
CA SER A 167 16.88 -3.64 10.91
C SER A 167 16.03 -4.24 9.78
N LEU A 168 16.57 -5.22 9.06
CA LEU A 168 15.79 -5.97 8.07
C LEU A 168 14.57 -6.61 8.72
N GLU A 169 14.73 -7.15 9.93
CA GLU A 169 13.66 -7.70 10.75
C GLU A 169 12.52 -6.69 10.97
N HIS A 170 12.83 -5.46 11.36
CA HIS A 170 11.82 -4.42 11.58
C HIS A 170 11.05 -4.09 10.30
N VAL A 171 11.74 -4.02 9.16
CA VAL A 171 11.08 -3.81 7.86
C VAL A 171 10.12 -4.97 7.57
N LEU A 172 10.55 -6.22 7.76
CA LEU A 172 9.75 -7.40 7.47
C LEU A 172 8.56 -7.58 8.43
N GLU A 173 8.71 -7.27 9.72
CA GLU A 173 7.62 -7.25 10.70
C GLU A 173 6.51 -6.24 10.32
N ARG A 174 6.88 -5.19 9.60
CA ARG A 174 5.99 -4.15 9.11
C ARG A 174 5.65 -4.31 7.63
N SER A 175 5.78 -5.52 7.09
CA SER A 175 5.55 -5.80 5.67
C SER A 175 4.34 -6.72 5.45
N TRP A 176 3.53 -6.39 4.44
CA TRP A 176 2.52 -7.27 3.87
C TRP A 176 2.90 -7.64 2.45
N VAL A 177 2.49 -8.83 2.00
CA VAL A 177 2.74 -9.30 0.64
C VAL A 177 1.42 -9.28 -0.12
N THR A 178 1.39 -8.57 -1.24
CA THR A 178 0.18 -8.40 -2.07
C THR A 178 0.49 -8.61 -3.54
N PRO A 179 -0.54 -8.78 -4.39
CA PRO A 179 -0.41 -8.49 -5.81
C PRO A 179 -0.05 -7.01 -6.04
N ALA A 180 0.53 -6.71 -7.20
CA ALA A 180 0.99 -5.38 -7.60
C ALA A 180 -0.13 -4.34 -7.73
N CYS A 181 -1.33 -4.77 -8.11
CA CYS A 181 -2.53 -3.94 -8.28
C CYS A 181 -3.77 -4.87 -8.20
N GLY A 182 -4.98 -4.32 -8.32
CA GLY A 182 -6.21 -5.12 -8.26
C GLY A 182 -6.35 -6.17 -9.38
N LEU A 183 -7.06 -7.26 -9.10
CA LEU A 183 -7.26 -8.39 -10.03
C LEU A 183 -8.58 -8.33 -10.82
N GLY A 184 -9.32 -7.22 -10.74
CA GLY A 184 -10.68 -7.11 -11.31
C GLY A 184 -10.76 -7.25 -12.84
N GLY A 185 -9.64 -7.11 -13.56
CA GLY A 185 -9.55 -7.32 -15.01
C GLY A 185 -9.10 -8.72 -15.42
N GLN A 186 -8.79 -9.61 -14.48
CA GLN A 186 -8.27 -10.96 -14.77
C GLN A 186 -9.40 -11.99 -14.90
N THR A 187 -9.09 -13.12 -15.52
CA THR A 187 -9.95 -14.31 -15.44
C THR A 187 -9.96 -14.87 -14.02
N GLN A 188 -10.99 -15.64 -13.65
CA GLN A 188 -11.01 -16.30 -12.34
C GLN A 188 -9.79 -17.22 -12.16
N GLU A 189 -9.41 -17.96 -13.19
CA GLU A 189 -8.24 -18.84 -13.16
C GLU A 189 -6.94 -18.06 -12.88
N ASP A 190 -6.73 -16.94 -13.59
CA ASP A 190 -5.54 -16.12 -13.36
C ASP A 190 -5.57 -15.45 -11.98
N ALA A 191 -6.74 -15.00 -11.52
CA ALA A 191 -6.88 -14.43 -10.19
C ALA A 191 -6.56 -15.45 -9.08
N GLU A 192 -7.05 -16.69 -9.20
CA GLU A 192 -6.72 -17.79 -8.30
C GLU A 192 -5.22 -18.13 -8.34
N TYR A 193 -4.62 -18.17 -9.54
CA TYR A 193 -3.19 -18.40 -9.70
C TYR A 193 -2.35 -17.32 -9.00
N ILE A 194 -2.67 -16.05 -9.25
CA ILE A 194 -1.96 -14.89 -8.66
C ILE A 194 -2.12 -14.87 -7.14
N ALA A 195 -3.33 -15.12 -6.63
CA ALA A 195 -3.56 -15.22 -5.19
C ALA A 195 -2.78 -16.38 -4.56
N GLY A 196 -2.75 -17.54 -5.21
CA GLY A 196 -1.97 -18.70 -4.78
C GLY A 196 -0.45 -18.47 -4.81
N LEU A 197 0.05 -17.74 -5.81
CA LEU A 197 1.45 -17.32 -5.86
C LEU A 197 1.79 -16.34 -4.73
N THR A 198 0.93 -15.34 -4.50
CA THR A 198 1.05 -14.37 -3.40
C THR A 198 1.11 -15.06 -2.04
N PHE A 199 0.22 -16.03 -1.80
CA PHE A 199 0.21 -16.81 -0.57
C PHE A 199 1.51 -17.59 -0.35
N ARG A 200 2.05 -18.22 -1.41
CA ARG A 200 3.31 -18.96 -1.32
C ARG A 200 4.51 -18.05 -1.04
N VAL A 201 4.59 -16.89 -1.68
CA VAL A 201 5.64 -15.88 -1.41
C VAL A 201 5.54 -15.37 0.03
N SER A 202 4.34 -15.06 0.51
CA SER A 202 4.12 -14.67 1.91
C SER A 202 4.59 -15.74 2.89
N THR A 203 4.23 -17.00 2.64
CA THR A 203 4.63 -18.14 3.48
C THR A 203 6.15 -18.30 3.52
N GLU A 204 6.82 -18.16 2.37
CA GLU A 204 8.27 -18.28 2.29
C GLU A 204 8.99 -17.15 3.04
N ILE A 205 8.52 -15.91 2.93
CA ILE A 205 9.06 -14.79 3.71
C ILE A 205 8.90 -15.02 5.22
N ILE A 206 7.74 -15.49 5.65
CA ILE A 206 7.49 -15.83 7.07
C ILE A 206 8.45 -16.94 7.53
N ARG A 207 8.68 -17.96 6.70
CA ARG A 207 9.62 -19.05 7.00
C ARG A 207 11.04 -18.52 7.19
N LEU A 208 11.54 -17.73 6.24
CA LEU A 208 12.88 -17.16 6.28
C LEU A 208 13.09 -16.20 7.46
N THR A 209 12.06 -15.42 7.83
CA THR A 209 12.12 -14.51 8.99
C THR A 209 12.24 -15.29 10.32
N LYS A 210 11.58 -16.44 10.43
CA LYS A 210 11.68 -17.32 11.61
C LYS A 210 13.02 -18.06 11.70
N GLU A 211 13.60 -18.43 10.56
CA GLU A 211 14.90 -19.10 10.52
C GLU A 211 16.06 -18.13 10.81
N GLY A 212 15.95 -16.87 10.36
CA GLY A 212 16.95 -15.83 10.60
C GLY A 212 16.97 -15.25 12.02
N SER A 213 15.88 -15.39 12.79
CA SER A 213 15.78 -14.94 14.19
C SER A 213 16.27 -15.98 15.21
N GLY A 214 16.73 -17.15 14.74
CA GLY A 214 17.20 -18.28 15.56
C GLY A 214 18.71 -18.35 15.82
N THR A 215 19.47 -17.28 15.53
CA THR A 215 20.93 -17.17 15.77
C THR A 215 21.26 -16.00 16.67
#